data_AF-A0A4U6JEH6-F1
#
_entry.id   AF-A0A4U6JEH6-F1
#
_cell.length_a   1.000
_cell.length_b   1.000
_cell.length_c   1.000
_cell.angle_alpha   90.00
_cell.angle_beta   90.00
_cell.angle_gamma   90.00
#
_symmetry.space_group_name_H-M   'P 1'
#
loop_
_entity.id
_entity.type
_entity.pdbx_description
1 polymer ?
#
loop_
_entity_poly.entity_id
_entity_poly.type
_entity_poly.pdbx_seq_one_letter_code
_entity_poly.pdbx_strand_id
1 'polypeptide(L)' 'AFNVEGILCLPIQDSDKSRIWLLVNDDQRLEQMISQIDKLEDVVKVARNQSDPSMFNKITVFFE' A
#
# COMPACT_ATOMS: atom_id res chain seq x y z
N ALA A 1 6.33 5.44 -15.61
CA ALA A 1 5.45 4.39 -15.04
C ALA A 1 6.22 3.63 -13.97
N PHE A 2 5.59 3.34 -12.83
CA PHE A 2 6.17 2.54 -11.75
C PHE A 2 5.50 1.16 -11.78
N ASN A 3 6.27 0.07 -11.70
CA ASN A 3 5.71 -1.27 -11.76
C ASN A 3 5.17 -1.68 -10.38
N VAL A 4 3.95 -2.19 -10.34
CA VAL A 4 3.31 -2.69 -9.12
C VAL A 4 3.14 -4.19 -9.28
N GLU A 5 3.75 -4.95 -8.37
CA GLU A 5 3.74 -6.42 -8.41
C GLU A 5 2.45 -6.99 -7.82
N GLY A 6 1.84 -6.27 -6.88
CA GLY A 6 0.61 -6.68 -6.23
C GLY A 6 -0.13 -5.49 -5.63
N ILE A 7 -1.46 -5.56 -5.69
CA ILE A 7 -2.35 -4.58 -5.06
C ILE A 7 -3.34 -5.35 -4.20
N LEU A 8 -3.45 -4.97 -2.94
CA LEU A 8 -4.49 -5.43 -2.05
C LEU A 8 -5.26 -4.22 -1.55
N CYS A 9 -6.58 -4.23 -1.70
CA CYS A 9 -7.46 -3.17 -1.22
C CYS A 9 -8.55 -3.80 -0.36
N LEU A 10 -8.62 -3.39 0.91
CA LEU A 10 -9.62 -3.91 1.84
C LEU A 10 -10.35 -2.76 2.53
N PRO A 11 -11.67 -2.87 2.73
CA PRO A 11 -12.41 -1.90 3.51
C PRO A 11 -11.96 -1.95 4.98
N ILE A 12 -11.92 -0.79 5.63
CA ILE A 12 -11.76 -0.71 7.08
C ILE A 12 -13.15 -0.83 7.69
N GLN A 13 -13.34 -1.79 8.61
CA GLN A 13 -14.62 -1.98 9.29
C GLN A 13 -15.07 -0.68 9.97
N ASP A 14 -16.37 -0.41 9.88
CA ASP A 14 -17.02 0.77 10.45
C ASP A 14 -16.45 2.13 9.98
N SER A 15 -15.86 2.18 8.78
CA SER A 15 -15.36 3.40 8.16
C SER A 15 -15.77 3.49 6.69
N ASP A 16 -15.80 4.72 6.16
CA ASP A 16 -15.85 5.06 4.74
C ASP A 16 -14.50 4.91 4.00
N LYS A 17 -13.51 4.28 4.63
CA LYS A 17 -12.12 4.21 4.15
C LYS A 17 -11.73 2.79 3.79
N SER A 18 -10.82 2.70 2.82
CA SER A 18 -10.14 1.47 2.45
C SER A 18 -8.65 1.58 2.77
N ARG A 19 -8.02 0.44 3.07
CA ARG A 19 -6.58 0.32 3.18
C ARG A 19 -6.05 -0.36 1.94
N ILE A 20 -5.08 0.28 1.30
CA ILE A 20 -4.41 -0.22 0.10
C ILE A 20 -2.98 -0.59 0.46
N TRP A 21 -2.57 -1.81 0.13
CA TRP A 21 -1.18 -2.26 0.16
C TRP A 21 -0.70 -2.43 -1.26
N LEU A 22 0.48 -1.87 -1.55
CA LEU A 22 1.14 -1.95 -2.84
C LEU A 22 2.45 -2.71 -2.64
N LEU A 23 2.58 -3.86 -3.30
CA LEU A 23 3.85 -4.56 -3.42
C LEU A 23 4.61 -3.96 -4.58
N VAL A 24 5.72 -3.30 -4.26
CA VAL A 24 6.54 -2.54 -5.20
C VAL A 24 8.00 -2.81 -4.94
N ASN A 25 8.80 -2.74 -6.00
CA ASN A 25 10.24 -2.82 -5.88
C ASN A 25 10.78 -1.61 -5.09
N ASP A 26 11.78 -1.87 -4.25
CA ASP A 26 12.50 -0.84 -3.51
C ASP A 26 13.50 -0.12 -4.43
N ASP A 27 12.99 0.86 -5.17
CA ASP A 27 13.74 1.71 -6.10
C ASP A 27 13.85 3.14 -5.53
N GLN A 28 14.86 3.89 -5.95
CA GLN A 28 15.14 5.28 -5.55
C GLN A 28 13.95 6.23 -5.81
N ARG A 29 13.06 5.87 -6.74
CA ARG A 29 11.84 6.63 -7.06
C ARG A 29 10.69 6.42 -6.05
N LEU A 30 10.80 5.43 -5.16
CA LEU A 30 9.74 5.08 -4.20
C LEU A 30 9.42 6.24 -3.24
N GLU A 31 10.45 6.92 -2.73
CA GLU A 31 10.29 8.07 -1.84
C GLU A 31 9.54 9.22 -2.53
N GLN A 32 9.85 9.48 -3.81
CA GLN A 32 9.13 10.48 -4.59
C GLN A 32 7.67 10.08 -4.81
N MET A 33 7.42 8.79 -5.09
CA MET A 33 6.06 8.27 -5.28
C MET A 33 5.23 8.42 -4.00
N ILE A 34 5.79 8.06 -2.85
CA ILE A 34 5.15 8.23 -1.54
C ILE A 34 4.80 9.71 -1.32
N SER A 35 5.73 10.62 -1.57
CA SER A 35 5.50 12.07 -1.40
C SER A 35 4.41 12.62 -2.33
N GLN A 36 4.23 12.07 -3.53
CA GLN A 36 3.17 12.49 -4.44
C GLN A 36 1.81 11.93 -4.03
N ILE A 37 1.75 10.66 -3.59
CA ILE A 37 0.52 10.02 -3.13
C ILE A 37 0.01 10.70 -1.86
N ASP A 38 0.91 11.08 -0.93
CA ASP A 38 0.56 11.75 0.33
C ASP A 38 -0.06 13.15 0.14
N LYS A 39 0.03 13.73 -1.06
CA LYS A 39 -0.59 15.03 -1.39
C LYS A 39 -2.02 14.91 -1.91
N LEU A 40 -2.50 13.70 -2.17
CA LEU A 40 -3.87 13.48 -2.66
C LEU A 40 -4.87 13.64 -1.52
N GLU A 41 -5.98 14.35 -1.77
CA GLU A 41 -7.00 14.61 -0.74
C GLU A 41 -7.66 13.32 -0.22
N ASP A 42 -7.82 12.31 -1.08
CA ASP A 42 -8.39 11.01 -0.73
C ASP A 42 -7.44 10.15 0.12
N VAL A 43 -6.16 10.53 0.20
CA VAL A 43 -5.15 9.76 0.90
C VAL A 43 -5.02 10.28 2.32
N VAL A 44 -5.60 9.53 3.26
CA VAL A 44 -5.56 9.86 4.69
C VAL A 44 -4.16 9.71 5.27
N LYS A 45 -3.40 8.71 4.81
CA LYS A 45 -2.03 8.43 5.25
C LYS A 45 -1.32 7.48 4.30
N VAL A 46 -0.06 7.78 3.98
CA VAL A 46 0.86 6.82 3.34
C VAL A 46 1.95 6.43 4.34
N ALA A 47 2.29 5.14 4.39
CA ALA A 47 3.40 4.66 5.19
C ALA A 47 4.20 3.61 4.40
N ARG A 48 5.51 3.79 4.33
CA ARG A 48 6.42 2.78 3.82
C ARG A 48 6.60 1.71 4.89
N ASN A 49 6.19 0.49 4.58
CA ASN A 49 6.46 -0.65 5.44
C ASN A 49 7.73 -1.35 4.95
N GLN A 50 8.81 -1.29 5.74
CA GLN A 50 10.04 -2.05 5.47
C GLN A 50 9.98 -3.47 6.04
N SER A 51 8.81 -3.90 6.56
CA SER A 51 8.63 -5.25 7.06
C SER A 51 8.73 -6.29 5.93
N ASP A 52 9.04 -7.52 6.34
CA ASP A 52 9.15 -8.72 5.50
C ASP A 52 8.07 -8.75 4.39
N PRO A 53 8.46 -8.86 3.10
CA PRO A 53 7.53 -8.95 1.97
C PRO A 53 6.47 -10.06 2.11
N SER A 54 6.74 -11.10 2.90
CA SER A 54 5.77 -12.15 3.24
C SER A 54 4.55 -11.62 4.00
N MET A 55 4.60 -10.42 4.57
CA MET A 55 3.43 -9.82 5.22
C MET A 55 2.29 -9.59 4.23
N PHE A 56 2.58 -9.25 2.97
CA PHE A 56 1.57 -9.13 1.91
C PHE A 56 0.85 -10.47 1.71
N ASN A 57 1.61 -11.56 1.60
CA ASN A 57 1.08 -12.92 1.46
C ASN A 57 0.35 -13.41 2.73
N LYS A 58 0.80 -13.01 3.92
CA LYS A 58 0.11 -13.34 5.17
C LYS A 58 -1.25 -12.67 5.24
N ILE A 59 -1.34 -11.40 4.83
CA ILE A 59 -2.61 -10.67 4.83
C ILE A 59 -3.58 -11.32 3.83
N THR A 60 -3.15 -11.67 2.62
CA THR A 60 -4.04 -12.32 1.63
C THR A 60 -4.66 -13.62 2.14
N VAL A 61 -3.93 -14.41 2.94
CA VAL A 61 -4.43 -15.67 3.54
C VAL A 61 -5.54 -15.44 4.57
N PHE A 62 -5.64 -14.27 5.21
CA PHE A 62 -6.72 -13.97 6.15
C PHE A 62 -8.04 -13.57 5.47
N PHE A 63 -8.04 -13.36 4.16
CA PHE A 63 -9.20 -12.90 3.39
C PHE A 63 -9.62 -13.88 2.27
N GLU A 64 -9.03 -15.08 2.21
CA GLU A 64 -9.60 -16.27 1.53
C GLU A 64 -10.49 -17.06 2.50
#